data_AF-A0A5C8LDA0-F1
#
_entry.id   AF-A0A5C8LDA0-F1
#
_cell.length_a   1.000
_cell.length_b   1.000
_cell.length_c   1.000
_cell.angle_alpha   90.00
_cell.angle_beta   90.00
_cell.angle_gamma   90.00
#
_symmetry.space_group_name_H-M   'P 1'
#
loop_
_entity.id
_entity.type
_entity.pdbx_description
1 polymer ?
#
loop_
_entity_poly.entity_id
_entity_poly.type
_entity_poly.pdbx_seq_one_letter_code
_entity_poly.pdbx_strand_id
1 'polypeptide(L)'
;MSEEMLKYEQLVLEEDELVSKIHTCQTAINAVMDAVLKEGKSLHMLMVEDVITMVHGLEIDCQTNLLHLRLKKFLLAYEIR
;
A
#
# COMPACT_ATOMS: atom_id res chain seq x y z
N MET A 1 9.77 29.53 1.46
CA MET A 1 9.33 28.40 0.61
C MET A 1 7.98 28.78 0.02
N SER A 2 7.71 28.51 -1.26
CA SER A 2 6.41 28.80 -1.85
C SER A 2 5.34 27.82 -1.35
N GLU A 3 4.07 28.22 -1.42
CA GLU A 3 2.93 27.37 -1.05
C GLU A 3 2.89 26.07 -1.87
N GLU A 4 3.29 26.15 -3.14
CA GLU A 4 3.41 25.02 -4.07
C GLU A 4 4.48 24.01 -3.63
N MET A 5 5.60 24.49 -3.10
CA MET A 5 6.69 23.63 -2.62
C MET A 5 6.27 22.86 -1.36
N LEU A 6 5.54 23.51 -0.45
CA LEU A 6 4.95 22.86 0.73
C LEU A 6 3.92 21.78 0.34
N LYS A 7 3.07 22.07 -0.65
CA LYS A 7 2.08 21.12 -1.17
C LYS A 7 2.77 19.92 -1.83
N TYR A 8 3.86 20.14 -2.54
CA TYR A 8 4.65 19.06 -3.13
C TYR A 8 5.31 18.18 -2.05
N GLU A 9 5.89 18.77 -1.01
CA GLU A 9 6.48 18.03 0.12
C GLU A 9 5.45 17.16 0.85
N GLN A 10 4.24 17.68 1.08
CA GLN A 10 3.14 16.89 1.66
C GLN A 10 2.79 15.67 0.80
N LEU A 11 2.74 15.83 -0.52
CA LEU A 11 2.47 14.72 -1.43
C LEU A 11 3.61 13.68 -1.44
N VAL A 12 4.86 14.08 -1.17
CA VAL A 12 5.97 13.14 -1.00
C VAL A 12 5.79 12.31 0.28
N LEU A 13 5.43 12.95 1.39
CA LEU A 13 5.20 12.23 2.65
C LEU A 13 4.02 11.25 2.56
N GLU A 14 2.92 11.67 1.92
CA GLU A 14 1.77 10.79 1.66
C GLU A 14 2.15 9.61 0.74
N GLU A 15 3.03 9.82 -0.25
CA GLU A 15 3.56 8.73 -1.09
C GLU A 15 4.37 7.71 -0.27
N ASP A 16 5.28 8.20 0.58
CA ASP A 16 6.11 7.33 1.43
C ASP A 16 5.26 6.50 2.40
N GLU A 17 4.21 7.09 2.97
CA GLU A 17 3.27 6.39 3.83
C GLU A 17 2.52 5.28 3.07
N LEU A 18 2.03 5.55 1.86
CA LEU A 18 1.35 4.56 1.04
C LEU A 18 2.29 3.41 0.63
N VAL A 19 3.54 3.70 0.28
CA VAL A 19 4.55 2.68 -0.03
C VAL A 19 4.84 1.81 1.19
N SER A 20 4.95 2.41 2.37
CA SER A 20 5.14 1.67 3.63
C SER A 20 3.95 0.75 3.95
N LYS A 21 2.72 1.22 3.75
CA LYS A 21 1.50 0.41 3.94
C LYS A 21 1.43 -0.77 2.96
N ILE A 22 1.74 -0.55 1.69
CA ILE A 22 1.81 -1.62 0.67
C ILE A 22 2.83 -2.67 1.08
N HIS A 23 4.04 -2.24 1.47
CA HIS A 23 5.08 -3.16 1.93
C HIS A 23 4.61 -3.98 3.14
N THR A 24 3.95 -3.34 4.11
CA THR A 24 3.38 -4.02 5.28
C THR A 24 2.37 -5.09 4.90
N CYS A 25 1.46 -4.81 3.95
CA CYS A 25 0.48 -5.77 3.46
C CYS A 25 1.15 -6.99 2.83
N GLN A 26 2.15 -6.76 1.97
CA GLN A 26 2.92 -7.83 1.32
C GLN A 26 3.67 -8.70 2.33
N THR A 27 4.31 -8.08 3.33
CA THR A 27 4.97 -8.81 4.43
C THR A 27 3.97 -9.64 5.23
N ALA A 28 2.79 -9.12 5.52
CA ALA A 28 1.75 -9.85 6.24
C ALA A 28 1.24 -11.06 5.45
N ILE A 29 0.98 -10.90 4.14
CA ILE A 29 0.59 -12.01 3.26
C ILE A 29 1.67 -13.09 3.26
N ASN A 30 2.95 -12.71 3.09
CA ASN A 30 4.06 -13.66 3.12
C ASN A 30 4.16 -14.40 4.47
N ALA A 31 3.96 -13.71 5.58
CA ALA A 31 3.97 -14.33 6.90
C ALA A 31 2.84 -15.36 7.08
N VAL A 32 1.66 -15.09 6.52
CA VAL A 32 0.55 -16.05 6.52
C VAL A 32 0.88 -17.26 5.64
N MET A 33 1.47 -17.05 4.45
CA MET A 33 1.91 -18.15 3.58
C MET A 33 2.97 -19.03 4.26
N ASP A 34 3.93 -18.41 4.96
CA ASP A 34 4.94 -19.14 5.75
C ASP A 34 4.31 -19.98 6.87
N ALA A 35 3.24 -19.48 7.51
CA ALA A 35 2.51 -20.23 8.52
C ALA A 35 1.79 -21.45 7.91
N VAL A 36 1.21 -21.31 6.72
CA VAL A 36 0.61 -22.44 5.98
C VAL A 36 1.64 -23.52 5.65
N LEU A 37 2.85 -23.13 5.22
CA LEU A 37 3.91 -24.09 4.93
C LEU A 37 4.39 -24.84 6.18
N LYS A 38 4.47 -24.16 7.33
CA LYS A 38 4.93 -24.75 8.60
C LYS A 38 3.87 -25.61 9.28
N GLU A 39 2.62 -25.14 9.28
CA GLU A 39 1.56 -25.64 10.17
C GLU A 39 0.24 -25.93 9.43
N GLY A 40 0.25 -26.05 8.11
CA GLY A 40 -0.97 -26.13 7.30
C GLY A 40 -1.97 -27.21 7.73
N LYS A 41 -1.51 -28.34 8.30
CA LYS A 41 -2.43 -29.39 8.79
C LYS A 41 -3.27 -28.97 10.01
N SER A 42 -2.82 -27.98 10.78
CA SER A 42 -3.52 -27.46 11.97
C SER A 42 -4.26 -26.14 11.74
N LEU A 43 -4.13 -25.55 10.55
CA LEU A 43 -4.80 -24.29 10.21
C LEU A 43 -6.12 -24.55 9.47
N HIS A 44 -7.11 -23.69 9.70
CA HIS A 44 -8.37 -23.71 8.97
C HIS A 44 -8.22 -22.95 7.64
N MET A 45 -8.09 -23.67 6.52
CA MET A 45 -7.71 -23.09 5.22
C MET A 45 -8.63 -21.98 4.72
N LEU A 46 -9.95 -22.09 4.93
CA LEU A 46 -10.86 -21.01 4.52
C LEU A 46 -10.63 -19.73 5.31
N MET A 47 -10.24 -19.84 6.59
CA MET A 47 -9.93 -18.64 7.39
C MET A 47 -8.61 -18.01 6.94
N VAL A 48 -7.65 -18.84 6.53
CA VAL A 48 -6.39 -18.37 5.95
C VAL A 48 -6.67 -17.60 4.65
N GLU A 49 -7.52 -18.13 3.79
CA GLU A 49 -7.95 -17.48 2.54
C GLU A 49 -8.65 -16.14 2.81
N ASP A 50 -9.58 -16.10 3.78
CA ASP A 50 -10.26 -14.87 4.20
C ASP A 50 -9.26 -13.82 4.68
N VAL A 51 -8.28 -14.22 5.52
CA VAL A 51 -7.24 -13.31 6.03
C VAL A 51 -6.38 -12.75 4.89
N ILE A 52 -5.89 -13.60 3.99
CA ILE A 52 -5.08 -13.15 2.85
C ILE A 52 -5.89 -12.21 1.96
N THR A 53 -7.16 -12.54 1.70
CA THR A 53 -8.05 -11.74 0.86
C THR A 53 -8.30 -10.35 1.47
N MET A 54 -8.53 -10.28 2.78
CA MET A 54 -8.69 -8.99 3.47
C MET A 54 -7.43 -8.13 3.39
N VAL A 55 -6.25 -8.71 3.64
CA VAL A 55 -4.98 -7.98 3.58
C VAL A 55 -4.66 -7.53 2.15
N HIS A 56 -4.93 -8.38 1.16
CA HIS A 56 -4.75 -8.02 -0.24
C HIS A 56 -5.72 -6.91 -0.69
N GLY A 57 -6.95 -6.89 -0.17
CA GLY A 57 -7.88 -5.78 -0.38
C GLY A 57 -7.30 -4.44 0.08
N LEU A 58 -6.70 -4.41 1.29
CA LEU A 58 -6.02 -3.21 1.80
C LEU A 58 -4.83 -2.78 0.91
N GLU A 59 -4.09 -3.75 0.37
CA GLU A 59 -3.00 -3.47 -0.57
C GLU A 59 -3.52 -2.79 -1.84
N ILE A 60 -4.60 -3.31 -2.44
CA ILE A 60 -5.22 -2.75 -3.64
C ILE A 60 -5.69 -1.31 -3.40
N ASP A 61 -6.32 -1.05 -2.25
CA ASP A 61 -6.76 0.29 -1.87
C ASP A 61 -5.56 1.26 -1.78
N CYS A 62 -4.46 0.84 -1.16
CA CYS A 62 -3.25 1.64 -1.07
C CYS A 62 -2.61 1.88 -2.44
N GLN A 63 -2.55 0.87 -3.31
CA GLN A 63 -2.03 0.99 -4.68
C GLN A 63 -2.87 1.97 -5.51
N THR A 64 -4.20 1.92 -5.36
CA THR A 64 -5.13 2.83 -6.04
C THR A 64 -4.90 4.27 -5.58
N ASN A 65 -4.78 4.50 -4.27
CA ASN A 65 -4.48 5.82 -3.72
C ASN A 65 -3.11 6.34 -4.18
N LEU A 66 -2.11 5.47 -4.26
CA LEU A 66 -0.77 5.82 -4.73
C LEU A 66 -0.79 6.25 -6.21
N LEU A 67 -1.58 5.57 -7.05
CA LEU A 67 -1.77 5.94 -8.45
C LEU A 67 -2.39 7.35 -8.56
N HIS A 68 -3.45 7.62 -7.82
CA HIS A 68 -4.09 8.94 -7.80
C HIS A 68 -3.16 10.05 -7.32
N LEU A 69 -2.38 9.78 -6.28
CA LEU A 69 -1.41 10.73 -5.74
C LEU A 69 -0.31 11.05 -6.76
N ARG A 70 0.24 10.04 -7.42
CA ARG A 70 1.25 10.23 -8.47
C ARG A 70 0.71 11.07 -9.62
N LEU A 71 -0.52 10.80 -10.06
CA LEU A 71 -1.19 11.64 -11.07
C LEU A 71 -1.28 13.09 -10.61
N LYS A 72 -1.71 13.35 -9.36
CA LYS A 72 -1.77 14.70 -8.79
C LYS A 72 -0.40 15.39 -8.76
N LYS A 73 0.67 14.69 -8.40
CA LYS A 73 2.06 15.23 -8.44
C LYS A 73 2.48 15.61 -9.86
N PHE A 74 2.19 14.76 -10.85
CA PHE A 74 2.49 15.04 -12.25
C PHE A 74 1.73 16.25 -12.79
N LEU A 75 0.44 16.39 -12.46
CA LEU A 75 -0.37 17.55 -12.84
C LEU A 75 0.17 18.84 -12.22
N LEU A 76 0.50 18.83 -10.92
CA LEU A 76 1.10 19.98 -10.24
C LEU A 76 2.44 20.38 -10.90
N ALA A 77 3.30 19.40 -11.22
CA ALA A 77 4.57 19.65 -11.89
C ALA A 77 4.40 20.21 -13.31
N TYR A 78 3.32 19.84 -14.01
CA TYR A 78 2.97 20.40 -15.31
C TYR A 78 2.48 21.85 -15.21
N GLU A 79 1.69 22.19 -14.19
CA GLU A 79 1.16 23.54 -13.96
C GLU A 79 2.23 24.55 -13.50
N ILE A 80 3.26 24.08 -12.78
CA ILE A 80 4.37 24.92 -12.29
C ILE A 80 5.43 25.19 -13.38
N ARG A 81 5.34 24.52 -14.54
CA ARG A 81 6.26 24.70 -15.67
C ARG A 81 6.05 26.03 -16.40
#